data_AF-A0A2S8I222-F1
#
_entry.id   AF-A0A2S8I222-F1
#
_cell.length_a   1.000
_cell.length_b   1.000
_cell.length_c   1.000
_cell.angle_alpha   90.00
_cell.angle_beta   90.00
_cell.angle_gamma   90.00
#
_symmetry.space_group_name_H-M   'P 1'
#
loop_
_entity.id
_entity.type
_entity.pdbx_description
1 polymer ?
#
loop_
_entity_poly.entity_id
_entity_poly.type
_entity_poly.pdbx_seq_one_letter_code
_entity_poly.pdbx_strand_id
1 'polypeptide(L)'
;MSVLYVYRCPACGKRGEVHHPDDSYDGAAATCEKCYGPVTLEWDGGVTFEVAPYDGGPTPDEIKSTRLRGRRTQAQAAALLGVKERQVQRWEAGQAPMPIAAWQLLRRAWGHRFPSDFERVEDFERGWDTLRDRRRDTIENGDVVELQPVDGPRLRATVCLDHVHDRRAEDDYCAVVTEFVDAPDAGDEYRDFVLGERVTFARANVIHLEQRVPVAARPTEPGQR
;
A
#
# COMPACT_ATOMS: atom_id res chain seq x y z
N MET A 1 -19.63 -30.20 -6.87
CA MET A 1 -19.77 -28.85 -6.32
C MET A 1 -21.24 -28.62 -6.05
N SER A 2 -21.61 -28.04 -4.91
CA SER A 2 -23.01 -27.71 -4.58
C SER A 2 -23.12 -26.21 -4.33
N VAL A 3 -24.06 -25.53 -5.00
CA VAL A 3 -24.29 -24.09 -4.90
C VAL A 3 -25.35 -23.82 -3.84
N LEU A 4 -25.06 -22.90 -2.92
CA LEU A 4 -25.97 -22.46 -1.87
C LEU A 4 -26.93 -21.39 -2.40
N TYR A 5 -28.22 -21.60 -2.14
CA TYR A 5 -29.32 -20.67 -2.37
C TYR A 5 -29.99 -20.31 -1.06
N VAL A 6 -30.39 -19.06 -0.92
CA VAL A 6 -31.11 -18.58 0.26
C VAL A 6 -32.53 -18.19 -0.13
N TYR A 7 -33.45 -18.23 0.84
CA TYR A 7 -34.78 -17.67 0.67
C TYR A 7 -35.27 -17.05 1.96
N ARG A 8 -36.17 -16.07 1.84
CA ARG A 8 -36.97 -15.55 2.95
C ARG A 8 -38.44 -15.83 2.68
N CYS A 9 -39.06 -16.66 3.52
CA CYS A 9 -40.45 -17.03 3.32
C CYS A 9 -41.38 -15.83 3.59
N PRO A 10 -42.23 -15.43 2.64
CA PRO A 10 -43.16 -14.31 2.83
C PRO A 10 -44.30 -14.67 3.81
N ALA A 11 -44.66 -15.95 3.94
CA ALA A 11 -45.76 -16.39 4.79
C ALA A 11 -45.39 -16.46 6.29
N CYS A 12 -44.17 -16.89 6.63
CA CYS A 12 -43.76 -17.09 8.03
C CYS A 12 -42.48 -16.35 8.44
N GLY A 13 -41.84 -15.63 7.52
CA GLY A 13 -40.62 -14.86 7.77
C GLY A 13 -39.34 -15.67 7.98
N LYS A 14 -39.41 -17.01 7.97
CA LYS A 14 -38.23 -17.89 8.11
C LYS A 14 -37.26 -17.63 6.96
N ARG A 15 -35.97 -17.48 7.31
CA ARG A 15 -34.86 -17.60 6.38
C ARG A 15 -34.45 -19.07 6.28
N GLY A 16 -34.21 -19.55 5.08
CA GLY A 16 -33.77 -20.92 4.84
C GLY A 16 -32.73 -20.98 3.72
N GLU A 17 -32.07 -22.12 3.66
CA GLU A 17 -30.94 -22.40 2.79
C GLU A 17 -31.20 -23.71 2.04
N VAL A 18 -30.87 -23.77 0.75
CA VAL A 18 -31.03 -24.94 -0.12
C VAL A 18 -29.77 -25.09 -0.98
N HIS A 19 -29.28 -26.31 -1.18
CA HIS A 19 -28.14 -26.58 -2.04
C HIS A 19 -28.59 -27.22 -3.36
N HIS A 20 -28.08 -26.73 -4.49
CA HIS A 20 -28.31 -27.25 -5.85
C HIS A 20 -26.99 -27.63 -6.54
N PRO A 21 -27.03 -28.45 -7.62
CA PRO A 21 -25.81 -28.92 -8.29
C PRO A 21 -25.05 -27.84 -9.09
N ASP A 22 -25.72 -26.76 -9.50
CA ASP A 22 -25.16 -25.66 -10.30
C ASP A 22 -25.90 -24.33 -10.00
N ASP A 23 -25.52 -23.26 -10.70
CA ASP A 23 -26.02 -21.89 -10.52
C ASP A 23 -27.31 -21.56 -11.31
N SER A 24 -27.92 -22.54 -12.00
CA SER A 24 -29.09 -22.34 -12.87
C SER A 24 -30.42 -22.17 -12.13
N TYR A 25 -30.42 -22.23 -10.79
CA TYR A 25 -31.62 -22.27 -9.95
C TYR A 25 -31.98 -20.92 -9.32
N ASP A 26 -31.33 -19.84 -9.75
CA ASP A 26 -31.72 -18.48 -9.34
C ASP A 26 -33.14 -18.16 -9.82
N GLY A 27 -33.98 -17.68 -8.90
CA GLY A 27 -35.40 -17.44 -9.17
C GLY A 27 -36.28 -18.69 -9.21
N ALA A 28 -35.74 -19.89 -8.95
CA ALA A 28 -36.54 -21.12 -8.94
C ALA A 28 -37.56 -21.16 -7.79
N ALA A 29 -38.71 -21.79 -8.04
CA ALA A 29 -39.73 -22.00 -7.01
C ALA A 29 -39.33 -23.14 -6.07
N ALA A 30 -39.43 -22.89 -4.77
CA ALA A 30 -39.19 -23.88 -3.71
C ALA A 30 -40.26 -23.76 -2.61
N THR A 31 -40.18 -24.63 -1.60
CA THR A 31 -41.10 -24.62 -0.46
C THR A 31 -40.36 -24.28 0.83
N CYS A 32 -40.99 -23.45 1.67
CA CYS A 32 -40.46 -23.15 2.98
C CYS A 32 -40.50 -24.38 3.88
N GLU A 33 -39.38 -24.73 4.48
CA GLU A 33 -39.26 -25.90 5.35
C GLU A 33 -40.09 -25.79 6.66
N LYS A 34 -40.47 -24.57 7.07
CA LYS A 34 -41.27 -24.36 8.29
C LYS A 34 -42.77 -24.39 8.04
N CYS A 35 -43.25 -23.73 6.99
CA CYS A 35 -44.68 -23.54 6.76
C CYS A 35 -45.17 -24.08 5.43
N TYR A 36 -44.29 -24.70 4.64
CA TYR A 36 -44.55 -25.25 3.31
C TYR A 36 -45.11 -24.24 2.30
N GLY A 37 -45.05 -22.94 2.61
CA GLY A 37 -45.46 -21.86 1.72
C GLY A 37 -44.48 -21.70 0.55
N PRO A 38 -44.94 -21.19 -0.60
CA PRO A 38 -44.10 -20.97 -1.76
C PRO A 38 -43.02 -19.92 -1.44
N VAL A 39 -41.80 -20.19 -1.88
CA VAL A 39 -40.66 -19.27 -1.78
C VAL A 39 -39.93 -19.25 -3.12
N THR A 40 -39.26 -18.14 -3.40
CA THR A 40 -38.34 -18.02 -4.53
C THR A 40 -36.92 -18.12 -3.98
N LEU A 41 -36.10 -18.94 -4.62
CA LEU A 41 -34.68 -19.05 -4.31
C LEU A 41 -33.96 -17.83 -4.89
N GLU A 42 -33.16 -17.19 -4.06
CA GLU A 42 -32.24 -16.14 -4.46
C GLU A 42 -30.83 -16.70 -4.34
N TRP A 43 -30.04 -16.55 -5.39
CA TRP A 43 -28.64 -16.88 -5.35
C TRP A 43 -27.92 -15.95 -4.38
N ASP A 44 -27.34 -16.49 -3.31
CA ASP A 44 -26.67 -15.69 -2.25
C ASP A 44 -25.30 -15.13 -2.69
N GLY A 45 -24.96 -15.21 -3.99
CA GLY A 45 -23.66 -14.80 -4.51
C GLY A 45 -22.47 -15.54 -3.86
N GLY A 46 -22.75 -16.66 -3.19
CA GLY A 46 -21.79 -17.38 -2.35
C GLY A 46 -20.79 -18.14 -3.20
N VAL A 47 -19.77 -17.43 -3.70
CA VAL A 47 -18.54 -18.08 -4.16
C VAL A 47 -17.93 -18.77 -2.94
N THR A 48 -18.17 -20.07 -2.81
CA THR A 48 -17.27 -20.91 -2.01
C THR A 48 -16.00 -21.00 -2.82
N PHE A 49 -15.09 -20.04 -2.61
CA PHE A 49 -13.70 -20.29 -2.89
C PHE A 49 -13.35 -21.49 -2.03
N GLU A 50 -13.12 -22.64 -2.65
CA GLU A 50 -12.25 -23.64 -2.06
C GLU A 50 -10.90 -22.94 -1.89
N VAL A 51 -10.74 -22.27 -0.75
CA VAL A 51 -9.44 -21.82 -0.29
C VAL A 51 -8.69 -23.13 -0.10
N ALA A 52 -7.82 -23.44 -1.06
CA ALA A 52 -6.90 -24.56 -0.95
C ALA A 52 -6.39 -24.61 0.50
N PRO A 53 -6.33 -25.79 1.15
CA PRO A 53 -5.85 -25.87 2.52
C PRO A 53 -4.44 -25.27 2.55
N TYR A 54 -4.32 -24.10 3.18
CA TYR A 54 -3.15 -23.24 3.01
C TYR A 54 -2.21 -23.42 4.21
N ASP A 55 -1.09 -24.12 3.97
CA ASP A 55 0.05 -24.13 4.87
C ASP A 55 0.62 -22.72 5.02
N GLY A 56 0.67 -22.21 6.25
CA GLY A 56 1.63 -21.17 6.66
C GLY A 56 1.29 -19.72 6.28
N GLY A 57 0.16 -19.18 6.74
CA GLY A 57 0.06 -17.72 6.94
C GLY A 57 1.23 -17.20 7.81
N PRO A 58 1.54 -15.89 7.79
CA PRO A 58 2.71 -15.38 8.51
C PRO A 58 2.60 -15.73 10.00
N THR A 59 3.73 -16.12 10.57
CA THR A 59 3.83 -16.39 12.00
C THR A 59 3.62 -15.09 12.80
N PRO A 60 3.16 -15.18 14.05
CA PRO A 60 2.98 -14.00 14.91
C PRO A 60 4.26 -13.14 15.01
N ASP A 61 5.42 -13.80 15.05
CA ASP A 61 6.72 -13.15 15.08
C ASP A 61 7.08 -12.46 13.75
N GLU A 62 6.73 -13.04 12.61
CA GLU A 62 6.87 -12.37 11.30
C GLU A 62 5.98 -11.13 11.20
N ILE A 63 4.75 -11.19 11.72
CA ILE A 63 3.84 -10.04 11.74
C ILE A 63 4.42 -8.94 12.63
N LYS A 64 4.82 -9.28 13.86
CA LYS A 64 5.38 -8.35 14.83
C LYS A 64 6.69 -7.75 14.36
N SER A 65 7.62 -8.57 13.88
CA SER A 65 8.92 -8.09 13.37
C SER A 65 8.75 -7.17 12.17
N THR A 66 7.81 -7.45 11.29
CA THR A 66 7.57 -6.61 10.11
C THR A 66 6.89 -5.29 10.50
N ARG A 67 5.96 -5.30 11.47
CA ARG A 67 5.42 -4.06 12.05
C ARG A 67 6.51 -3.21 12.71
N LEU A 68 7.38 -3.85 13.50
CA LEU A 68 8.46 -3.18 14.23
C LEU A 68 9.52 -2.63 13.28
N ARG A 69 9.89 -3.36 12.21
CA ARG A 69 10.74 -2.86 11.12
C ARG A 69 10.12 -1.64 10.44
N GLY A 70 8.80 -1.66 10.26
CA GLY A 70 8.04 -0.50 9.79
C GLY A 70 7.74 0.56 10.86
N ARG A 71 8.36 0.50 12.05
CA ARG A 71 8.22 1.44 13.18
C ARG A 71 6.79 1.83 13.56
N ARG A 72 5.83 0.94 13.36
CA ARG A 72 4.41 1.22 13.57
C ARG A 72 3.90 0.67 14.89
N THR A 73 2.95 1.36 15.49
CA THR A 73 2.12 0.83 16.57
C THR A 73 1.08 -0.15 16.01
N GLN A 74 0.51 -0.99 16.88
CA GLN A 74 -0.57 -1.90 16.48
C GLN A 74 -1.80 -1.12 15.97
N ALA A 75 -2.09 0.05 16.56
CA ALA A 75 -3.15 0.95 16.10
C ALA A 75 -2.90 1.48 14.69
N GLN A 76 -1.67 1.88 14.37
CA GLN A 76 -1.31 2.35 13.02
C GLN A 76 -1.39 1.23 11.98
N ALA A 77 -0.91 0.03 12.32
CA ALA A 77 -1.06 -1.14 11.45
C ALA A 77 -2.54 -1.49 11.20
N ALA A 78 -3.38 -1.37 12.22
CA ALA A 78 -4.81 -1.61 12.11
C ALA A 78 -5.50 -0.60 11.19
N ALA A 79 -5.19 0.69 11.33
CA ALA A 79 -5.70 1.74 10.46
C ALA A 79 -5.32 1.51 8.98
N LEU A 80 -4.07 1.12 8.71
CA LEU A 80 -3.59 0.80 7.36
C LEU A 80 -4.30 -0.41 6.74
N LEU A 81 -4.64 -1.40 7.56
CA LEU A 81 -5.32 -2.61 7.12
C LEU A 81 -6.85 -2.47 7.07
N GLY A 82 -7.41 -1.34 7.53
CA GLY A 82 -8.85 -1.16 7.68
C GLY A 82 -9.47 -2.12 8.70
N VAL A 83 -8.70 -2.54 9.71
CA VAL A 83 -9.15 -3.46 10.78
C VAL A 83 -9.10 -2.79 12.15
N LYS A 84 -9.63 -3.46 13.17
CA LYS A 84 -9.55 -3.00 14.56
C LYS A 84 -8.18 -3.35 15.16
N GLU A 85 -7.65 -2.50 16.04
CA GLU A 85 -6.38 -2.74 16.75
C GLU A 85 -6.34 -4.11 17.46
N ARG A 86 -7.45 -4.48 18.12
CA ARG A 86 -7.61 -5.79 18.77
C ARG A 86 -7.36 -6.97 17.81
N GLN A 87 -7.65 -6.81 16.52
CA GLN A 87 -7.41 -7.85 15.54
C GLN A 87 -5.91 -8.04 15.29
N VAL A 88 -5.15 -6.95 15.19
CA VAL A 88 -3.68 -6.98 15.07
C VAL A 88 -3.04 -7.59 16.32
N GLN A 89 -3.52 -7.23 17.51
CA GLN A 89 -3.07 -7.84 18.77
C GLN A 89 -3.25 -9.35 18.78
N ARG A 90 -4.42 -9.85 18.32
CA ARG A 90 -4.69 -11.30 18.26
C ARG A 90 -3.79 -12.01 17.25
N TRP A 91 -3.47 -11.37 16.13
CA TRP A 91 -2.54 -11.92 15.14
C TRP A 91 -1.11 -12.01 15.70
N GLU A 92 -0.60 -10.93 16.29
CA GLU A 92 0.74 -10.90 16.90
C GLU A 92 0.87 -11.79 18.15
N ALA A 93 -0.25 -12.12 18.80
CA ALA A 93 -0.28 -13.06 19.93
C ALA A 93 -0.52 -14.52 19.51
N GLY A 94 -0.68 -14.81 18.20
CA GLY A 94 -1.00 -16.15 17.71
C GLY A 94 -2.40 -16.66 18.06
N GLN A 95 -3.28 -15.79 18.54
CA GLN A 95 -4.66 -16.11 18.94
C GLN A 95 -5.64 -16.12 17.76
N ALA A 96 -5.19 -15.68 16.59
CA ALA A 96 -5.90 -15.79 15.32
C ALA A 96 -4.87 -15.81 14.18
N PRO A 97 -5.11 -16.58 13.10
CA PRO A 97 -4.29 -16.49 11.90
C PRO A 97 -4.57 -15.16 11.19
N MET A 98 -3.52 -14.55 10.64
CA MET A 98 -3.65 -13.38 9.79
C MET A 98 -4.01 -13.79 8.36
N PRO A 99 -5.06 -13.20 7.75
CA PRO A 99 -5.38 -13.46 6.34
C PRO A 99 -4.22 -13.08 5.41
N ILE A 100 -3.92 -13.89 4.40
CA ILE A 100 -2.82 -13.64 3.47
C ILE A 100 -2.99 -12.31 2.70
N ALA A 101 -4.22 -11.93 2.36
CA ALA A 101 -4.50 -10.65 1.70
C ALA A 101 -4.12 -9.48 2.61
N ALA A 102 -4.44 -9.58 3.91
CA ALA A 102 -4.00 -8.60 4.88
C ALA A 102 -2.47 -8.64 5.03
N TRP A 103 -1.82 -9.81 5.06
CA TRP A 103 -0.36 -9.92 5.09
C TRP A 103 0.32 -9.29 3.88
N GLN A 104 -0.20 -9.52 2.68
CA GLN A 104 0.31 -8.92 1.46
C GLN A 104 0.08 -7.42 1.42
N LEU A 105 -1.11 -6.94 1.83
CA LEU A 105 -1.37 -5.51 1.97
C LEU A 105 -0.41 -4.87 2.94
N LEU A 106 -0.15 -5.55 4.05
CA LEU A 106 0.77 -5.11 5.08
C LEU A 106 2.22 -5.04 4.54
N ARG A 107 2.68 -6.09 3.85
CA ARG A 107 3.99 -6.09 3.16
C ARG A 107 4.10 -5.03 2.06
N ARG A 108 3.05 -4.78 1.29
CA ARG A 108 3.01 -3.75 0.24
C ARG A 108 2.96 -2.35 0.83
N ALA A 109 2.18 -2.15 1.89
CA ALA A 109 2.12 -0.91 2.65
C ALA A 109 3.42 -0.65 3.44
N TRP A 110 4.32 -1.62 3.54
CA TRP A 110 5.58 -1.51 4.31
C TRP A 110 6.85 -1.66 3.46
N GLY A 111 6.73 -1.99 2.17
CA GLY A 111 7.78 -1.84 1.17
C GLY A 111 7.88 -0.41 0.61
N HIS A 112 7.11 0.51 1.17
CA HIS A 112 7.17 1.94 0.88
C HIS A 112 7.55 2.67 2.15
N ARG A 113 8.64 3.43 2.13
CA ARG A 113 8.93 4.41 3.17
C ARG A 113 7.96 5.59 3.04
N PHE A 114 7.54 6.15 4.16
CA PHE A 114 6.61 7.26 4.24
C PHE A 114 7.30 8.49 4.83
N PRO A 115 6.71 9.70 4.69
CA PRO A 115 7.23 10.92 5.30
C PRO A 115 7.58 10.78 6.80
N SER A 116 6.83 9.96 7.54
CA SER A 116 7.07 9.67 8.96
C SER A 116 8.34 8.88 9.28
N ASP A 117 8.94 8.24 8.27
CA ASP A 117 10.15 7.42 8.43
C ASP A 117 11.43 8.27 8.29
N PHE A 118 11.29 9.55 7.95
CA PHE A 118 12.38 10.50 7.77
C PHE A 118 12.31 11.61 8.82
N GLU A 119 13.50 12.08 9.22
CA GLU A 119 13.64 13.27 10.05
C GLU A 119 12.97 14.48 9.39
N ARG A 120 12.46 15.38 10.22
CA ARG A 120 11.89 16.65 9.76
C ARG A 120 12.91 17.76 9.91
N VAL A 121 12.97 18.63 8.91
CA VAL A 121 13.83 19.81 8.87
C VAL A 121 12.95 21.03 8.64
N GLU A 122 13.18 22.08 9.42
CA GLU A 122 12.45 23.35 9.29
C GLU A 122 12.79 24.06 7.97
N ASP A 123 14.07 24.04 7.58
CA ASP A 123 14.59 24.59 6.32
C ASP A 123 15.66 23.66 5.74
N PHE A 124 15.57 23.38 4.45
CA PHE A 124 16.54 22.54 3.74
C PHE A 124 17.60 23.36 3.02
N GLU A 125 18.83 22.84 3.01
CA GLU A 125 19.95 23.39 2.26
C GLU A 125 19.69 23.25 0.75
N ARG A 126 20.12 24.24 -0.04
CA ARG A 126 19.97 24.20 -1.51
C ARG A 126 21.32 24.25 -2.18
N GLY A 127 21.58 23.25 -3.01
CA GLY A 127 22.62 23.33 -4.03
C GLY A 127 22.14 24.29 -5.11
N TRP A 128 22.83 25.43 -5.27
CA TRP A 128 22.42 26.48 -6.20
C TRP A 128 23.54 26.78 -7.19
N ASP A 129 23.42 26.24 -8.40
CA ASP A 129 24.25 26.64 -9.54
C ASP A 129 23.58 27.84 -10.24
N THR A 130 24.14 29.04 -10.06
CA THR A 130 23.60 30.28 -10.65
C THR A 130 23.59 30.30 -12.17
N LEU A 131 24.39 29.46 -12.84
CA LEU A 131 24.49 29.38 -14.30
C LEU A 131 23.46 28.41 -14.88
N ARG A 132 23.06 27.39 -14.11
CA ARG A 132 22.18 26.31 -14.56
C ARG A 132 20.76 26.40 -13.99
N ASP A 133 20.64 26.75 -12.71
CA ASP A 133 19.41 26.58 -11.93
C ASP A 133 18.47 27.78 -12.06
N ARG A 134 17.16 27.52 -12.02
CA ARG A 134 16.11 28.56 -12.03
C ARG A 134 15.46 28.66 -10.67
N ARG A 135 15.15 29.89 -10.22
CA ARG A 135 14.65 30.09 -8.85
C ARG A 135 13.22 29.59 -8.79
N ARG A 136 13.03 28.46 -8.12
CA ARG A 136 11.72 27.89 -7.82
C ARG A 136 11.69 27.36 -6.39
N ASP A 137 10.53 27.45 -5.79
CA ASP A 137 10.24 26.92 -4.47
C ASP A 137 9.66 25.50 -4.52
N THR A 138 9.35 24.95 -5.70
CA THR A 138 8.78 23.61 -5.89
C THR A 138 9.84 22.50 -6.01
N ILE A 139 9.45 21.28 -5.68
CA ILE A 139 10.19 20.03 -5.95
C ILE A 139 9.57 19.39 -7.20
N GLU A 140 10.38 19.03 -8.18
CA GLU A 140 9.91 18.46 -9.46
C GLU A 140 10.52 17.08 -9.77
N ASN A 141 9.89 16.36 -10.69
CA ASN A 141 10.39 15.09 -11.20
C ASN A 141 11.83 15.22 -11.75
N GLY A 142 12.74 14.37 -11.32
CA GLY A 142 14.16 14.38 -11.68
C GLY A 142 15.04 15.22 -10.77
N ASP A 143 14.47 15.98 -9.83
CA ASP A 143 15.26 16.64 -8.78
C ASP A 143 15.91 15.60 -7.88
N VAL A 144 17.03 15.98 -7.26
CA VAL A 144 17.76 15.11 -6.34
C VAL A 144 17.59 15.66 -4.93
N VAL A 145 17.19 14.79 -4.01
CA VAL A 145 16.96 15.13 -2.61
C VAL A 145 17.86 14.29 -1.72
N GLU A 146 18.33 14.90 -0.63
CA GLU A 146 18.88 14.16 0.50
C GLU A 146 17.85 14.03 1.60
N LEU A 147 17.70 12.82 2.12
CA LEU A 147 16.76 12.47 3.18
C LEU A 147 17.53 11.76 4.30
N GLN A 148 17.20 12.08 5.55
CA GLN A 148 17.71 11.34 6.71
C GLN A 148 16.59 10.46 7.25
N PRO A 149 16.66 9.15 7.09
CA PRO A 149 15.82 8.24 7.86
C PRO A 149 16.04 8.48 9.36
N VAL A 150 14.99 8.36 10.16
CA VAL A 150 15.09 8.42 11.65
C VAL A 150 16.05 7.36 12.17
N ASP A 151 16.25 6.28 11.40
CA ASP A 151 17.25 5.25 11.64
C ASP A 151 17.69 4.66 10.31
N GLY A 152 18.92 4.97 9.94
CA GLY A 152 19.48 4.61 8.65
C GLY A 152 20.60 5.55 8.21
N PRO A 153 21.27 5.20 7.11
CA PRO A 153 22.19 6.12 6.44
C PRO A 153 21.43 7.32 5.87
N ARG A 154 22.10 8.46 5.73
CA ARG A 154 21.60 9.52 4.87
C ARG A 154 21.50 9.00 3.43
N LEU A 155 20.35 9.24 2.82
CA LEU A 155 20.01 8.77 1.48
C LEU A 155 20.06 9.92 0.50
N ARG A 156 20.60 9.67 -0.69
CA ARG A 156 20.35 10.48 -1.87
C ARG A 156 19.30 9.78 -2.72
N ALA A 157 18.30 10.51 -3.19
CA ALA A 157 17.22 9.95 -3.98
C ALA A 157 16.82 10.89 -5.13
N THR A 158 16.44 10.31 -6.27
CA THR A 158 15.94 11.06 -7.43
C THR A 158 14.42 11.04 -7.43
N VAL A 159 13.81 12.23 -7.45
CA VAL A 159 12.36 12.41 -7.43
C VAL A 159 11.75 11.80 -8.69
N CYS A 160 10.74 10.96 -8.52
CA CYS A 160 9.96 10.38 -9.60
C CYS A 160 8.47 10.69 -9.36
N LEU A 161 7.97 11.77 -9.97
CA LEU A 161 6.53 12.06 -9.95
C LEU A 161 5.84 11.12 -10.93
N ASP A 162 5.39 9.97 -10.46
CA ASP A 162 4.58 9.04 -11.23
C ASP A 162 3.10 9.42 -11.08
N HIS A 163 2.63 10.31 -11.97
CA HIS A 163 1.24 10.82 -11.97
C HIS A 163 0.17 9.74 -12.20
N VAL A 164 0.57 8.48 -12.44
CA VAL A 164 -0.34 7.36 -12.76
C VAL A 164 -0.87 6.66 -11.50
N HIS A 165 -0.28 6.85 -10.32
CA HIS A 165 -0.63 6.07 -9.12
C HIS A 165 -1.09 6.87 -7.89
N ASP A 166 -1.08 8.20 -7.91
CA ASP A 166 -1.29 8.99 -6.70
C ASP A 166 -2.68 9.65 -6.62
N ARG A 167 -3.65 8.90 -6.08
CA ARG A 167 -4.55 9.49 -5.06
C ARG A 167 -3.78 9.48 -3.73
N ARG A 168 -2.80 10.37 -3.57
CA ARG A 168 -2.11 10.63 -2.29
C ARG A 168 -2.42 12.05 -1.81
N ALA A 169 -2.20 12.31 -0.53
CA ALA A 169 -2.42 13.63 0.07
C ALA A 169 -1.61 14.70 -0.68
N GLU A 170 -2.09 15.94 -0.71
CA GLU A 170 -1.56 17.04 -1.55
C GLU A 170 -0.06 17.35 -1.38
N ASP A 171 0.60 16.85 -0.32
CA ASP A 171 1.98 17.20 0.06
C ASP A 171 3.00 16.03 0.04
N ASP A 172 2.63 14.85 -0.49
CA ASP A 172 3.50 13.67 -0.52
C ASP A 172 4.25 13.54 -1.87
N TYR A 173 5.59 13.48 -1.82
CA TYR A 173 6.49 13.25 -2.95
C TYR A 173 7.01 11.81 -2.98
N CYS A 174 7.46 11.35 -4.15
CA CYS A 174 8.07 10.03 -4.34
C CYS A 174 9.46 10.16 -4.97
N ALA A 175 10.42 9.37 -4.50
CA ALA A 175 11.77 9.30 -5.05
C ALA A 175 12.30 7.86 -5.04
N VAL A 176 13.32 7.61 -5.85
CA VAL A 176 14.07 6.36 -5.91
C VAL A 176 15.44 6.58 -5.26
N VAL A 177 15.81 5.74 -4.30
CA VAL A 177 17.12 5.81 -3.63
C VAL A 177 18.21 5.50 -4.65
N THR A 178 19.19 6.39 -4.78
CA THR A 178 20.30 6.26 -5.74
C THR A 178 21.65 6.12 -5.06
N GLU A 179 21.80 6.55 -3.81
CA GLU A 179 23.07 6.53 -3.09
C GLU A 179 22.88 6.52 -1.57
N PHE A 180 23.84 5.90 -0.85
CA PHE A 180 23.99 6.04 0.60
C PHE A 180 25.12 7.04 0.89
N VAL A 181 24.76 8.28 1.24
CA VAL A 181 25.71 9.40 1.38
C VAL A 181 26.78 9.12 2.44
N ASP A 182 26.39 8.51 3.56
CA ASP A 182 27.30 8.19 4.66
C ASP A 182 28.06 6.86 4.48
N ALA A 183 27.76 6.11 3.41
CA ALA A 183 28.31 4.77 3.18
C ALA A 183 28.38 4.42 1.68
N PRO A 184 29.19 5.14 0.88
CA PRO A 184 29.24 4.96 -0.57
C PRO A 184 29.73 3.57 -1.02
N ASP A 185 30.48 2.87 -0.16
CA ASP A 185 31.03 1.53 -0.45
C ASP A 185 30.17 0.38 0.12
N ALA A 186 28.96 0.65 0.62
CA ALA A 186 28.12 -0.37 1.24
C ALA A 186 27.51 -1.39 0.26
N GLY A 187 27.66 -1.18 -1.04
CA GLY A 187 27.02 -1.98 -2.08
C GLY A 187 25.54 -1.61 -2.27
N ASP A 188 24.75 -2.53 -2.80
CA ASP A 188 23.36 -2.26 -3.19
C ASP A 188 22.38 -2.26 -2.00
N GLU A 189 22.78 -2.75 -0.83
CA GLU A 189 21.96 -2.82 0.38
C GLU A 189 22.76 -2.35 1.61
N TYR A 190 22.18 -1.43 2.38
CA TYR A 190 22.78 -0.96 3.62
C TYR A 190 21.72 -0.63 4.68
N ARG A 191 21.79 -1.29 5.85
CA ARG A 191 20.89 -1.09 7.00
C ARG A 191 19.40 -1.08 6.61
N ASP A 192 18.95 -2.11 5.90
CA ASP A 192 17.58 -2.29 5.42
C ASP A 192 17.11 -1.28 4.35
N PHE A 193 18.02 -0.51 3.75
CA PHE A 193 17.77 0.28 2.55
C PHE A 193 18.44 -0.36 1.35
N VAL A 194 17.77 -0.29 0.19
CA VAL A 194 18.29 -0.84 -1.07
C VAL A 194 18.37 0.27 -2.13
N LEU A 195 19.44 0.28 -2.91
CA LEU A 195 19.52 1.14 -4.09
C LEU A 195 18.41 0.75 -5.09
N GLY A 196 17.68 1.73 -5.60
CA GLY A 196 16.49 1.50 -6.42
C GLY A 196 15.18 1.38 -5.64
N GLU A 197 15.20 1.37 -4.30
CA GLU A 197 13.99 1.38 -3.46
C GLU A 197 13.18 2.67 -3.68
N ARG A 198 11.86 2.55 -3.76
CA ARG A 198 10.95 3.70 -3.84
C ARG A 198 10.54 4.18 -2.45
N VAL A 199 10.82 5.44 -2.16
CA VAL A 199 10.49 6.12 -0.91
C VAL A 199 9.48 7.24 -1.13
N THR A 200 8.62 7.47 -0.16
CA THR A 200 7.67 8.59 -0.11
C THR A 200 8.11 9.54 0.99
N PHE A 201 8.10 10.85 0.72
CA PHE A 201 8.59 11.87 1.66
C PHE A 201 7.77 13.16 1.49
N ALA A 202 7.71 13.99 2.52
CA ALA A 202 7.13 15.32 2.45
C ALA A 202 8.23 16.37 2.24
N ARG A 203 7.86 17.58 1.80
CA ARG A 203 8.79 18.70 1.68
C ARG A 203 9.61 18.93 2.96
N ALA A 204 8.96 18.79 4.12
CA ALA A 204 9.59 18.97 5.43
C ALA A 204 10.62 17.89 5.79
N ASN A 205 10.79 16.84 4.98
CA ASN A 205 11.80 15.80 5.21
C ASN A 205 13.10 16.02 4.42
N VAL A 206 13.09 16.96 3.48
CA VAL A 206 14.26 17.23 2.63
C VAL A 206 15.33 17.92 3.49
N ILE A 207 16.57 17.44 3.43
CA ILE A 207 17.73 18.10 4.06
C ILE A 207 18.45 18.96 3.05
N HIS A 208 18.61 18.44 1.84
CA HIS A 208 19.25 19.11 0.73
C HIS A 208 18.49 18.86 -0.56
N LEU A 209 18.35 19.90 -1.39
CA LEU A 209 17.71 19.81 -2.71
C LEU A 209 18.65 20.32 -3.79
N GLU A 210 18.82 19.50 -4.83
CA GLU A 210 19.49 19.86 -6.08
C GLU A 210 18.51 19.77 -7.24
N GLN A 211 18.45 20.81 -8.06
CA GLN A 211 17.59 20.82 -9.23
C GLN A 211 18.11 19.88 -10.31
N ARG A 212 17.18 19.19 -10.98
CA ARG A 212 17.49 18.46 -12.21
C ARG A 212 18.17 19.38 -13.21
N VAL A 213 19.09 18.83 -14.00
CA VAL A 213 19.62 19.56 -15.16
C VAL A 213 18.44 19.92 -16.07
N PRO A 214 18.22 21.21 -16.38
CA PRO A 214 17.19 21.58 -17.33
C PRO A 214 17.44 20.85 -18.65
N VAL A 215 16.45 20.12 -19.14
CA VAL A 215 16.51 19.63 -20.52
C VAL A 215 16.67 20.86 -21.38
N ALA A 216 17.83 20.99 -22.06
CA ALA A 216 18.07 22.07 -22.99
C ALA A 216 16.87 22.11 -23.94
N ALA A 217 16.17 23.24 -23.99
CA ALA A 217 15.09 23.42 -24.94
C ALA A 217 15.66 23.08 -26.31
N ARG A 218 15.11 22.03 -26.96
CA ARG A 218 15.49 21.70 -28.33
C ARG A 218 15.40 23.00 -29.13
N PRO A 219 16.48 23.45 -29.80
CA PRO A 219 16.39 24.64 -30.62
C PRO A 219 15.26 24.42 -31.62
N THR A 220 14.24 25.28 -31.54
CA THR A 220 13.16 25.33 -32.52
C THR A 220 13.83 25.54 -33.87
N GLU A 221 13.74 24.56 -34.77
CA GLU A 221 14.31 24.67 -36.11
C GLU A 221 13.74 25.93 -36.79
N PRO A 222 14.58 26.88 -37.22
CA PRO A 222 14.11 28.08 -37.87
C PRO A 222 13.77 27.72 -39.32
N GLY A 223 12.51 27.39 -39.62
CA GLY A 223 12.17 27.07 -41.01
C GLY A 223 10.78 26.56 -41.29
N GLN A 224 9.72 27.25 -40.85
CA GLN A 224 8.42 27.19 -41.54
C GLN A 224 7.82 28.60 -41.62
N ARG A 225 8.07 29.25 -42.76
CA ARG A 225 7.22 30.29 -43.34
C ARG A 225 6.59 29.73 -44.59
#